data_AF-A0A820HCA0-F1
#
_entry.id   AF-A0A820HCA0-F1
#
_cell.length_a   1.000
_cell.length_b   1.000
_cell.length_c   1.000
_cell.angle_alpha   90.00
_cell.angle_beta   90.00
_cell.angle_gamma   90.00
#
_symmetry.space_group_name_H-M   'P 1'
#
loop_
_entity.id
_entity.type
_entity.pdbx_description
1 polymer ?
#
loop_
_entity_poly.entity_id
_entity_poly.type
_entity_poly.pdbx_seq_one_letter_code
_entity_poly.pdbx_strand_id
1 'polypeptide(L)'
;KQAANQITTQVNQITSLLTSALNIHLNIGQNITMNTSSVIMSLETTSINSLSNKLVEPMGDAKIRLPSNFNINIQNNETISLRSIIQPLASSDQSQTQSYTNLSTSISLSLLDHNGNDISVHTNQSIEFIIPRDINLILPSMNLQNVTSLNHLLFNLHYVNITQSNINITVSLHFEMHPLQITLAYLLIYKFDSTPQLNSSINRIDGWSLFCPSNLTSDDHYNYFIDNQRTVGHQSVIFGLRELNSTEKKKFCSNLTINTPPILDQSFNFTKNYELRMYTSGCYYLDKNNNWQSDGLLVGPLTNHYKTQCFSTHLTTFAGGFLVLPEPIN
;
A
#
# COMPACT_ATOMS: atom_id res chain seq x y z
N LYS A 1 -0.22 -28.51 -6.42
CA LYS A 1 -0.10 -27.49 -7.49
C LYS A 1 -1.14 -27.70 -8.60
N GLN A 2 -1.16 -28.84 -9.31
CA GLN A 2 -2.22 -29.13 -10.31
C GLN A 2 -3.65 -29.05 -9.72
N ALA A 3 -3.88 -29.64 -8.55
CA ALA A 3 -5.18 -29.57 -7.87
C ALA A 3 -5.61 -28.12 -7.54
N ALA A 4 -4.70 -27.26 -7.09
CA ALA A 4 -5.01 -25.86 -6.80
C ALA A 4 -5.39 -25.09 -8.07
N ASN A 5 -4.63 -25.25 -9.15
CA ASN A 5 -4.96 -24.63 -10.45
C ASN A 5 -6.30 -25.14 -11.00
N GLN A 6 -6.60 -26.42 -10.82
CA GLN A 6 -7.89 -27.00 -11.21
C GLN A 6 -9.05 -26.41 -10.39
N ILE A 7 -8.88 -26.25 -9.08
CA ILE A 7 -9.88 -25.59 -8.22
C ILE A 7 -10.09 -24.14 -8.66
N THR A 8 -9.03 -23.36 -8.87
CA THR A 8 -9.14 -21.96 -9.37
C THR A 8 -9.88 -21.91 -10.70
N THR A 9 -9.59 -22.84 -11.62
CA THR A 9 -10.28 -22.93 -12.91
C THR A 9 -11.77 -23.23 -12.74
N GLN A 10 -12.12 -24.18 -11.87
CA GLN A 10 -13.52 -24.51 -11.57
C GLN A 10 -14.25 -23.35 -10.90
N VAL A 11 -13.61 -22.66 -9.95
CA VAL A 11 -14.18 -21.46 -9.30
C VAL A 11 -14.47 -20.39 -10.36
N ASN A 12 -13.52 -20.11 -11.26
CA ASN A 12 -13.72 -19.14 -12.34
C ASN A 12 -14.89 -19.53 -13.27
N GLN A 13 -15.02 -20.82 -13.60
CA GLN A 13 -16.14 -21.33 -14.40
C GLN A 13 -17.48 -21.16 -13.67
N ILE A 14 -17.56 -21.52 -12.38
CA ILE A 14 -18.75 -21.34 -11.56
C ILE A 14 -19.12 -19.86 -11.46
N THR A 15 -18.15 -18.99 -11.21
CA THR A 15 -18.36 -17.54 -11.16
C THR A 15 -18.86 -17.00 -12.50
N SER A 16 -18.32 -17.47 -13.62
CA SER A 16 -18.80 -17.08 -14.95
C SER A 16 -20.24 -17.52 -15.18
N LEU A 17 -20.58 -18.78 -14.90
CA LEU A 17 -21.94 -19.31 -15.04
C LEU A 17 -22.95 -18.57 -14.15
N LEU A 18 -22.58 -18.32 -12.89
CA LEU A 18 -23.39 -17.52 -11.97
C LEU A 18 -23.56 -16.09 -12.49
N THR A 19 -22.49 -15.48 -13.00
CA THR A 19 -22.58 -14.13 -13.59
C THR A 19 -23.61 -14.11 -14.70
N SER A 20 -23.51 -15.01 -15.70
CA SER A 20 -24.44 -15.05 -16.82
C SER A 20 -25.89 -15.29 -16.38
N ALA A 21 -26.10 -16.17 -15.40
CA ALA A 21 -27.43 -16.47 -14.88
C ALA A 21 -28.05 -15.29 -14.11
N LEU A 22 -27.25 -14.51 -13.38
CA LEU A 22 -27.74 -13.36 -12.61
C LEU A 22 -27.88 -12.10 -13.46
N ASN A 23 -27.02 -11.94 -14.47
CA ASN A 23 -26.96 -10.72 -15.28
C ASN A 23 -28.29 -10.46 -16.01
N ILE A 24 -28.95 -11.51 -16.49
CA ILE A 24 -30.25 -11.41 -17.17
C ILE A 24 -31.41 -10.97 -16.26
N HIS A 25 -31.20 -10.97 -14.94
CA HIS A 25 -32.22 -10.65 -13.94
C HIS A 25 -31.98 -9.31 -13.24
N LEU A 26 -30.90 -8.59 -13.58
CA LEU A 26 -30.57 -7.29 -13.01
C LEU A 26 -31.04 -6.16 -13.92
N ASN A 27 -31.81 -5.23 -13.35
CA ASN A 27 -32.12 -3.96 -13.99
C ASN A 27 -31.06 -2.90 -13.63
N ILE A 28 -31.04 -1.80 -14.38
CA ILE A 28 -30.15 -0.65 -14.10
C ILE A 28 -30.35 -0.16 -12.66
N GLY A 29 -29.25 -0.03 -11.92
CA GLY A 29 -29.22 0.40 -10.52
C GLY A 29 -29.47 -0.71 -9.51
N GLN A 30 -29.75 -1.94 -9.96
CA GLN A 30 -29.83 -3.11 -9.07
C GLN A 30 -28.44 -3.75 -8.91
N ASN A 31 -28.23 -4.30 -7.71
CA ASN A 31 -27.05 -5.10 -7.39
C ASN A 31 -27.45 -6.44 -6.77
N ILE A 32 -26.59 -7.44 -6.94
CA ILE A 32 -26.66 -8.72 -6.25
C ILE A 32 -25.28 -8.96 -5.63
N THR A 33 -25.28 -9.37 -4.36
CA THR A 33 -24.05 -9.76 -3.67
C THR A 33 -24.15 -11.20 -3.22
N MET A 34 -23.10 -11.96 -3.50
CA MET A 34 -22.91 -13.33 -3.06
C MET A 34 -21.74 -13.37 -2.10
N ASN A 35 -21.99 -13.83 -0.88
CA ASN A 35 -20.97 -13.95 0.16
C ASN A 35 -20.79 -15.43 0.51
N THR A 36 -19.62 -15.95 0.24
CA THR A 36 -19.21 -17.30 0.64
C THR A 36 -17.90 -17.19 1.44
N SER A 37 -17.53 -18.27 2.14
CA SER A 37 -16.27 -18.31 2.89
C SER A 37 -15.00 -18.15 2.04
N SER A 38 -15.09 -18.40 0.72
CA SER A 38 -13.93 -18.41 -0.18
C SER A 38 -13.94 -17.27 -1.19
N VAL A 39 -15.11 -16.77 -1.54
CA VAL A 39 -15.31 -15.74 -2.57
C VAL A 39 -16.48 -14.86 -2.18
N ILE A 40 -16.26 -13.55 -2.24
CA ILE A 40 -17.31 -12.55 -2.21
C ILE A 40 -17.42 -11.96 -3.60
N MET A 41 -18.62 -11.88 -4.14
CA MET A 41 -18.88 -11.37 -5.48
C MET A 41 -20.02 -10.36 -5.40
N SER A 42 -19.84 -9.21 -6.04
CA SER A 42 -20.92 -8.25 -6.28
C SER A 42 -21.08 -8.05 -7.78
N LEU A 43 -22.33 -8.00 -8.24
CA LEU A 43 -22.72 -7.76 -9.62
C LEU A 43 -23.73 -6.60 -9.64
N GLU A 44 -23.42 -5.53 -10.35
CA GLU A 44 -24.28 -4.35 -10.47
C GLU A 44 -24.47 -3.99 -11.95
N THR A 45 -25.71 -3.77 -12.39
CA THR A 45 -25.97 -3.24 -13.74
C THR A 45 -26.07 -1.71 -13.70
N THR A 46 -25.32 -1.02 -14.56
CA THR A 46 -25.26 0.44 -14.57
C THR A 46 -25.17 1.01 -15.99
N SER A 47 -25.31 2.33 -16.12
CA SER A 47 -25.05 3.02 -17.38
C SER A 47 -23.57 3.34 -17.55
N ILE A 48 -23.07 3.34 -18.78
CA ILE A 48 -21.66 3.71 -19.05
C ILE A 48 -21.33 5.14 -18.55
N ASN A 49 -22.29 6.05 -18.63
CA ASN A 49 -22.15 7.45 -18.20
C ASN A 49 -21.95 7.58 -16.67
N SER A 50 -22.42 6.61 -15.89
CA SER A 50 -22.26 6.60 -14.43
C SER A 50 -20.95 5.97 -13.94
N LEU A 51 -20.05 5.55 -14.83
CA LEU A 51 -18.74 5.01 -14.43
C LEU A 51 -17.72 6.07 -14.01
N SER A 52 -17.85 7.29 -14.53
CA SER A 52 -16.93 8.39 -14.21
C SER A 52 -16.89 8.64 -12.71
N ASN A 53 -15.71 8.56 -12.10
CA ASN A 53 -15.51 8.70 -10.66
C ASN A 53 -16.30 7.71 -9.78
N LYS A 54 -16.80 6.62 -10.35
CA LYS A 54 -17.61 5.65 -9.60
C LYS A 54 -16.76 4.98 -8.54
N LEU A 55 -17.28 4.98 -7.31
CA LEU A 55 -16.75 4.21 -6.19
C LEU A 55 -17.54 2.89 -6.10
N VAL A 56 -16.82 1.78 -6.17
CA VAL A 56 -17.34 0.43 -5.94
C VAL A 56 -16.80 -0.03 -4.59
N GLU A 57 -17.70 -0.48 -3.72
CA GLU A 57 -17.38 -1.00 -2.38
C GLU A 57 -17.86 -2.46 -2.30
N PRO A 58 -17.07 -3.44 -2.78
CA PRO A 58 -17.57 -4.81 -2.92
C PRO A 58 -17.92 -5.45 -1.58
N MET A 59 -17.08 -5.24 -0.55
CA MET A 59 -17.36 -5.59 0.85
C MET A 59 -16.25 -5.11 1.79
N GLY A 60 -16.58 -4.86 3.06
CA GLY A 60 -15.61 -4.49 4.10
C GLY A 60 -14.88 -3.19 3.77
N ASP A 61 -13.58 -3.16 4.01
CA ASP A 61 -12.73 -1.99 3.73
C ASP A 61 -12.23 -1.92 2.28
N ALA A 62 -12.62 -2.87 1.43
CA ALA A 62 -12.20 -2.93 0.04
C ALA A 62 -12.93 -1.87 -0.79
N LYS A 63 -12.16 -1.12 -1.59
CA LYS A 63 -12.70 -0.03 -2.42
C LYS A 63 -12.04 -0.02 -3.78
N ILE A 64 -12.81 0.34 -4.81
CA ILE A 64 -12.30 0.55 -6.16
C ILE A 64 -12.89 1.86 -6.67
N ARG A 65 -12.04 2.80 -7.04
CA ARG A 65 -12.45 4.09 -7.58
C ARG A 65 -11.97 4.20 -9.02
N LEU A 66 -12.93 4.27 -9.94
CA LEU A 66 -12.68 4.53 -11.33
C LEU A 66 -12.32 6.02 -11.53
N PRO A 67 -11.35 6.38 -12.39
CA PRO A 67 -11.11 7.75 -12.78
C PRO A 67 -12.31 8.47 -13.41
N SER A 68 -12.17 9.80 -13.51
CA SER A 68 -13.17 10.65 -14.15
C SER A 68 -13.25 10.39 -15.65
N ASN A 69 -12.11 10.12 -16.30
CA ASN A 69 -12.05 9.83 -17.73
C ASN A 69 -11.70 8.36 -17.95
N PHE A 70 -12.55 7.69 -18.74
CA PHE A 70 -12.40 6.28 -19.07
C PHE A 70 -12.70 6.08 -20.55
N ASN A 71 -11.78 5.42 -21.27
CA ASN A 71 -12.01 5.01 -22.64
C ASN A 71 -12.47 3.55 -22.64
N ILE A 72 -13.67 3.33 -23.16
CA ILE A 72 -14.28 2.01 -23.30
C ILE A 72 -14.69 1.86 -24.75
N ASN A 73 -14.40 0.71 -25.36
CA ASN A 73 -14.68 0.44 -26.77
C ASN A 73 -16.13 -0.02 -26.99
N ILE A 74 -17.10 0.80 -26.55
CA ILE A 74 -18.54 0.49 -26.63
C ILE A 74 -19.31 1.74 -27.07
N GLN A 75 -20.41 1.53 -27.80
CA GLN A 75 -21.28 2.62 -28.21
C GLN A 75 -21.94 3.33 -27.01
N ASN A 76 -22.09 4.64 -27.10
CA ASN A 76 -22.74 5.45 -26.06
C ASN A 76 -24.18 4.95 -25.81
N ASN A 77 -24.57 4.86 -24.53
CA ASN A 77 -25.88 4.46 -23.99
C ASN A 77 -26.13 2.96 -23.75
N GLU A 78 -25.12 2.09 -23.87
CA GLU A 78 -25.28 0.71 -23.45
C GLU A 78 -25.27 0.55 -21.92
N THR A 79 -26.12 -0.35 -21.44
CA THR A 79 -26.07 -0.89 -20.08
C THR A 79 -24.93 -1.86 -19.97
N ILE A 80 -24.15 -1.74 -18.91
CA ILE A 80 -23.02 -2.63 -18.63
C ILE A 80 -23.15 -3.19 -17.22
N SER A 81 -22.48 -4.30 -16.96
CA SER A 81 -22.46 -4.91 -15.64
C SER A 81 -21.09 -4.83 -15.03
N LEU A 82 -21.00 -4.24 -13.83
CA LEU A 82 -19.80 -4.28 -13.02
C LEU A 82 -19.82 -5.54 -12.17
N ARG A 83 -18.80 -6.37 -12.32
CA ARG A 83 -18.56 -7.53 -11.45
C ARG A 83 -17.31 -7.27 -10.64
N SER A 84 -17.46 -7.17 -9.33
CA SER A 84 -16.32 -7.14 -8.40
C SER A 84 -16.21 -8.44 -7.63
N ILE A 85 -15.00 -8.98 -7.50
CA ILE A 85 -14.75 -10.22 -6.75
C ILE A 85 -13.67 -9.94 -5.71
N ILE A 86 -13.89 -10.42 -4.49
CA ILE A 86 -12.90 -10.45 -3.42
C ILE A 86 -12.66 -11.91 -3.02
N GLN A 87 -11.39 -12.29 -2.92
CA GLN A 87 -11.01 -13.55 -2.27
C GLN A 87 -10.30 -13.23 -0.96
N PRO A 88 -10.68 -13.84 0.18
CA PRO A 88 -10.09 -13.54 1.49
C PRO A 88 -8.57 -13.70 1.56
N LEU A 89 -8.01 -14.60 0.74
CA LEU A 89 -6.57 -14.82 0.64
C LEU A 89 -6.16 -14.79 -0.83
N ALA A 90 -5.25 -13.88 -1.17
CA ALA A 90 -4.59 -13.81 -2.47
C ALA A 90 -3.56 -14.95 -2.63
N SER A 91 -4.07 -16.18 -2.66
CA SER A 91 -3.27 -17.39 -2.82
C SER A 91 -3.10 -17.72 -4.30
N SER A 92 -1.99 -17.29 -4.88
CA SER A 92 -1.53 -17.72 -6.20
C SER A 92 -0.09 -17.26 -6.40
N ASP A 93 0.88 -18.03 -5.97
CA ASP A 93 2.19 -17.90 -6.58
C ASP A 93 2.79 -19.30 -6.75
N GLN A 94 3.28 -19.58 -7.96
CA GLN A 94 4.16 -20.73 -8.18
C GLN A 94 5.48 -20.54 -7.40
N SER A 95 5.83 -19.28 -7.09
CA SER A 95 6.93 -18.81 -6.27
C SER A 95 6.44 -18.47 -4.86
N GLN A 96 6.49 -19.42 -3.93
CA GLN A 96 5.96 -19.26 -2.56
C GLN A 96 6.63 -18.16 -1.70
N THR A 97 7.44 -17.26 -2.26
CA THR A 97 8.42 -16.48 -1.48
C THR A 97 8.73 -15.06 -1.96
N GLN A 98 7.97 -14.48 -2.90
CA GLN A 98 8.41 -13.22 -3.53
C GLN A 98 7.48 -12.01 -3.28
N SER A 99 6.17 -12.17 -3.37
CA SER A 99 5.23 -11.05 -3.30
C SER A 99 4.59 -10.83 -1.92
N TYR A 100 4.64 -11.81 -1.01
CA TYR A 100 4.02 -11.74 0.33
C TYR A 100 2.52 -11.34 0.31
N THR A 101 1.76 -11.81 -0.68
CA THR A 101 0.32 -11.52 -0.84
C THR A 101 -0.57 -12.33 0.10
N ASN A 102 -0.03 -13.37 0.74
CA ASN A 102 -0.77 -14.30 1.60
C ASN A 102 -1.33 -13.67 2.88
N LEU A 103 -1.00 -12.40 3.15
CA LEU A 103 -1.55 -11.60 4.26
C LEU A 103 -2.55 -10.56 3.76
N SER A 104 -3.05 -10.72 2.53
CA SER A 104 -4.01 -9.82 1.91
C SER A 104 -5.12 -10.55 1.19
N THR A 105 -6.22 -9.83 1.04
CA THR A 105 -7.29 -10.19 0.11
C THR A 105 -6.84 -9.97 -1.34
N SER A 106 -7.42 -10.72 -2.28
CA SER A 106 -7.40 -10.34 -3.70
C SER A 106 -8.67 -9.57 -4.04
N ILE A 107 -8.56 -8.61 -4.95
CA ILE A 107 -9.66 -7.82 -5.46
C ILE A 107 -9.63 -7.79 -6.98
N SER A 108 -10.75 -8.00 -7.65
CA SER A 108 -10.85 -7.81 -9.09
C SER A 108 -12.11 -7.04 -9.45
N LEU A 109 -12.04 -6.33 -10.58
CA LEU A 109 -13.17 -5.65 -11.18
C LEU A 109 -13.18 -5.95 -12.67
N SER A 110 -14.31 -6.48 -13.14
CA SER A 110 -14.61 -6.70 -14.56
C SER A 110 -15.77 -5.81 -14.97
N LEU A 111 -15.68 -5.24 -16.17
CA LEU A 111 -16.83 -4.64 -16.86
C LEU A 111 -17.32 -5.67 -17.88
N LEU A 112 -18.62 -5.92 -17.89
CA LEU A 112 -19.24 -6.93 -18.75
C LEU A 112 -20.23 -6.29 -19.72
N ASP A 113 -20.25 -6.76 -20.96
CA ASP A 113 -21.25 -6.39 -21.95
C ASP A 113 -22.60 -7.08 -21.66
N HIS A 114 -23.60 -6.79 -22.50
CA HIS A 114 -24.94 -7.41 -22.39
C HIS A 114 -24.92 -8.94 -22.56
N ASN A 115 -23.90 -9.49 -23.21
CA ASN A 115 -23.69 -10.94 -23.40
C ASN A 115 -22.89 -11.57 -22.25
N GLY A 116 -22.41 -10.77 -21.29
CA GLY A 116 -21.56 -11.21 -20.18
C GLY A 116 -20.09 -11.37 -20.55
N ASN A 117 -19.63 -10.83 -21.68
CA ASN A 117 -18.21 -10.84 -22.06
C ASN A 117 -17.45 -9.69 -21.38
N ASP A 118 -16.19 -9.94 -21.01
CA ASP A 118 -15.32 -8.92 -20.43
C ASP A 118 -15.00 -7.80 -21.45
N ILE A 119 -15.13 -6.57 -21.00
CA ILE A 119 -14.83 -5.36 -21.75
C ILE A 119 -13.44 -4.88 -21.34
N SER A 120 -12.53 -4.79 -22.32
CA SER A 120 -11.19 -4.26 -22.08
C SER A 120 -11.25 -2.78 -21.71
N VAL A 121 -10.58 -2.44 -20.61
CA VAL A 121 -10.43 -1.08 -20.12
C VAL A 121 -9.01 -0.61 -20.36
N HIS A 122 -8.88 0.56 -20.98
CA HIS A 122 -7.62 1.29 -21.06
C HIS A 122 -7.85 2.73 -20.60
N THR A 123 -7.09 3.15 -19.59
CA THR A 123 -7.15 4.52 -19.09
C THR A 123 -5.75 5.07 -18.88
N ASN A 124 -5.59 6.36 -19.18
CA ASN A 124 -4.37 7.10 -18.91
C ASN A 124 -4.36 7.67 -17.48
N GLN A 125 -5.49 7.62 -16.78
CA GLN A 125 -5.61 8.01 -15.38
C GLN A 125 -5.60 6.78 -14.49
N SER A 126 -5.08 6.91 -13.28
CA SER A 126 -5.01 5.79 -12.36
C SER A 126 -6.37 5.44 -11.77
N ILE A 127 -6.72 4.16 -11.85
CA ILE A 127 -7.75 3.49 -11.06
C ILE A 127 -7.17 3.25 -9.68
N GLU A 128 -7.88 3.67 -8.65
CA GLU A 128 -7.47 3.52 -7.25
C GLU A 128 -8.14 2.27 -6.65
N PHE A 129 -7.36 1.47 -5.93
CA PHE A 129 -7.81 0.30 -5.19
C PHE A 129 -7.39 0.42 -3.74
N ILE A 130 -8.28 0.06 -2.83
CA ILE A 130 -7.96 -0.21 -1.43
C ILE A 130 -8.11 -1.70 -1.21
N ILE A 131 -6.99 -2.36 -0.91
CA ILE A 131 -6.89 -3.81 -0.72
C ILE A 131 -6.71 -4.10 0.77
N PRO A 132 -7.73 -4.63 1.45
CA PRO A 132 -7.62 -5.01 2.86
C PRO A 132 -6.64 -6.16 3.09
N ARG A 133 -6.02 -6.15 4.26
CA ARG A 133 -5.26 -7.29 4.79
C ARG A 133 -6.20 -8.40 5.26
N ASP A 134 -5.65 -9.57 5.51
CA ASP A 134 -6.36 -10.64 6.21
C ASP A 134 -6.84 -10.14 7.57
N ILE A 135 -8.11 -10.34 7.89
CA ILE A 135 -8.71 -9.97 9.17
C ILE A 135 -8.08 -10.73 10.36
N ASN A 136 -7.47 -11.88 10.10
CA ASN A 136 -6.78 -12.69 11.10
C ASN A 136 -5.29 -12.35 11.22
N LEU A 137 -4.81 -11.31 10.52
CA LEU A 137 -3.42 -10.88 10.60
C LEU A 137 -3.07 -10.45 12.04
N ILE A 138 -2.15 -11.18 12.65
CA ILE A 138 -1.55 -10.80 13.92
C ILE A 138 -0.39 -9.86 13.63
N LEU A 139 -0.54 -8.60 14.01
CA LEU A 139 0.49 -7.60 13.82
C LEU A 139 1.53 -7.66 14.95
N PRO A 140 2.83 -7.78 14.65
CA PRO A 140 3.88 -7.67 15.65
C PRO A 140 3.88 -6.31 16.34
N SER A 141 4.18 -6.30 17.64
CA SER A 141 4.41 -5.08 18.42
C SER A 141 5.61 -4.28 17.91
N MET A 142 5.65 -2.99 18.23
CA MET A 142 6.81 -2.15 17.92
C MET A 142 8.02 -2.53 18.78
N ASN A 143 9.23 -2.36 18.25
CA ASN A 143 10.48 -2.64 18.94
C ASN A 143 10.98 -1.41 19.71
N LEU A 144 11.25 -1.56 21.00
CA LEU A 144 11.76 -0.49 21.85
C LEU A 144 13.23 -0.15 21.54
N GLN A 145 13.50 1.11 21.23
CA GLN A 145 14.84 1.63 20.96
C GLN A 145 15.44 2.30 22.20
N ASN A 146 16.49 1.69 22.76
CA ASN A 146 17.16 2.16 23.98
C ASN A 146 18.21 3.24 23.69
N VAL A 147 17.74 4.45 23.38
CA VAL A 147 18.60 5.57 22.93
C VAL A 147 19.03 6.53 24.04
N THR A 148 18.37 6.51 25.20
CA THR A 148 18.69 7.40 26.33
C THR A 148 20.04 7.10 27.01
N SER A 149 20.55 5.88 26.87
CA SER A 149 21.88 5.48 27.34
C SER A 149 23.01 5.88 26.38
N LEU A 150 22.67 6.29 25.15
CA LEU A 150 23.64 6.67 24.13
C LEU A 150 23.96 8.16 24.24
N ASN A 151 25.23 8.48 24.51
CA ASN A 151 25.69 9.85 24.66
C ASN A 151 26.22 10.41 23.33
N HIS A 152 25.90 11.67 23.05
CA HIS A 152 26.45 12.49 21.96
C HIS A 152 26.23 11.95 20.54
N LEU A 153 25.05 11.40 20.25
CA LEU A 153 24.67 11.03 18.88
C LEU A 153 24.15 12.24 18.10
N LEU A 154 24.56 12.33 16.84
CA LEU A 154 23.94 13.26 15.89
C LEU A 154 22.60 12.69 15.40
N PHE A 155 22.59 11.42 15.01
CA PHE A 155 21.40 10.65 14.66
C PHE A 155 21.56 9.23 15.22
N ASN A 156 20.47 8.64 15.69
CA ASN A 156 20.39 7.20 15.87
C ASN A 156 20.09 6.56 14.52
N LEU A 157 21.11 5.92 13.93
CA LEU A 157 21.04 5.34 12.60
C LEU A 157 20.51 3.92 12.65
N HIS A 158 19.78 3.54 11.60
CA HIS A 158 19.12 2.26 11.45
C HIS A 158 19.35 1.75 10.04
N TYR A 159 19.81 0.51 9.91
CA TYR A 159 19.93 -0.18 8.62
C TYR A 159 18.71 -1.07 8.37
N VAL A 160 18.15 -0.94 7.17
CA VAL A 160 17.02 -1.75 6.69
C VAL A 160 17.36 -2.38 5.36
N ASN A 161 17.28 -3.72 5.29
CA ASN A 161 17.35 -4.44 4.02
C ASN A 161 15.96 -4.45 3.37
N ILE A 162 15.87 -3.92 2.15
CA ILE A 162 14.64 -3.93 1.34
C ILE A 162 14.77 -4.82 0.10
N THR A 163 15.89 -5.53 -0.03
CA THR A 163 16.17 -6.44 -1.15
C THR A 163 15.09 -7.51 -1.21
N GLN A 164 14.39 -7.57 -2.33
CA GLN A 164 13.44 -8.64 -2.61
C GLN A 164 14.16 -9.81 -3.25
N SER A 165 13.68 -11.02 -2.97
CA SER A 165 14.14 -12.26 -3.61
C SER A 165 13.91 -12.25 -5.13
N ASN A 166 13.00 -11.40 -5.63
CA ASN A 166 12.79 -11.11 -7.05
C ASN A 166 13.04 -9.63 -7.34
N ILE A 167 14.00 -9.35 -8.21
CA ILE A 167 14.41 -8.00 -8.62
C ILE A 167 13.28 -7.24 -9.34
N ASN A 168 12.29 -7.95 -9.90
CA ASN A 168 11.20 -7.33 -10.66
C ASN A 168 10.01 -6.89 -9.80
N ILE A 169 10.02 -7.21 -8.50
CA ILE A 169 8.96 -6.84 -7.57
C ILE A 169 9.36 -5.56 -6.84
N THR A 170 8.52 -4.54 -6.93
CA THR A 170 8.72 -3.26 -6.24
C THR A 170 7.84 -3.18 -4.99
N VAL A 171 8.40 -2.63 -3.90
CA VAL A 171 7.70 -2.47 -2.62
C VAL A 171 7.91 -1.06 -2.08
N SER A 172 6.92 -0.48 -1.42
CA SER A 172 7.10 0.71 -0.59
C SER A 172 7.69 0.34 0.77
N LEU A 173 8.25 1.33 1.46
CA LEU A 173 8.72 1.22 2.83
C LEU A 173 7.93 2.15 3.74
N HIS A 174 7.47 1.61 4.86
CA HIS A 174 6.69 2.33 5.87
C HIS A 174 7.41 2.30 7.20
N PHE A 175 7.39 3.45 7.88
CA PHE A 175 7.95 3.64 9.22
C PHE A 175 6.83 4.10 10.14
N GLU A 176 6.66 3.39 11.25
CA GLU A 176 5.78 3.76 12.34
C GLU A 176 6.64 3.96 13.60
N MET A 177 6.60 5.15 14.19
CA MET A 177 7.38 5.50 15.36
C MET A 177 6.47 5.99 16.48
N HIS A 178 6.42 5.26 17.59
CA HIS A 178 5.70 5.66 18.79
C HIS A 178 6.67 6.32 19.80
N PRO A 179 6.57 7.63 20.05
CA PRO A 179 7.40 8.27 21.07
C PRO A 179 6.88 7.94 22.47
N LEU A 180 7.75 7.53 23.41
CA LEU A 180 7.33 7.34 24.81
C LEU A 180 6.94 8.64 25.52
N GLN A 181 7.11 9.78 24.85
CA GLN A 181 6.59 11.07 25.28
C GLN A 181 6.08 11.85 24.06
N ILE A 182 4.76 11.96 23.95
CA ILE A 182 4.06 12.59 22.80
C ILE A 182 4.38 14.07 22.58
N THR A 183 4.98 14.74 23.58
CA THR A 183 5.38 16.15 23.45
C THR A 183 6.73 16.33 22.75
N LEU A 184 7.46 15.26 22.48
CA LEU A 184 8.76 15.34 21.79
C LEU A 184 8.58 15.47 20.27
N ALA A 185 9.58 16.07 19.64
CA ALA A 185 9.65 16.20 18.19
C ALA A 185 10.94 15.57 17.67
N TYR A 186 10.90 15.04 16.46
CA TYR A 186 12.03 14.33 15.86
C TYR A 186 12.26 14.75 14.41
N LEU A 187 13.50 14.61 13.96
CA LEU A 187 13.89 14.70 12.56
C LEU A 187 14.25 13.29 12.08
N LEU A 188 13.57 12.87 11.02
CA LEU A 188 13.93 11.70 10.23
C LEU A 188 14.73 12.16 9.00
N ILE A 189 15.84 11.49 8.72
CA ILE A 189 16.55 11.58 7.44
C ILE A 189 16.81 10.17 6.92
N TYR A 190 16.95 9.99 5.61
CA TYR A 190 17.39 8.71 5.06
C TYR A 190 18.15 8.86 3.77
N LYS A 191 18.85 7.79 3.43
CA LYS A 191 19.56 7.60 2.18
C LYS A 191 19.54 6.13 1.77
N PHE A 192 19.44 5.87 0.48
CA PHE A 192 19.54 4.52 -0.08
C PHE A 192 21.00 4.08 -0.19
N ASP A 193 21.24 2.81 0.13
CA ASP A 193 22.51 2.08 -0.06
C ASP A 193 23.77 2.71 0.57
N SER A 194 23.60 3.76 1.36
CA SER A 194 24.69 4.53 1.98
C SER A 194 24.19 5.33 3.17
N THR A 195 25.09 5.66 4.08
CA THR A 195 24.74 6.37 5.32
C THR A 195 24.34 7.82 5.05
N PRO A 196 23.18 8.30 5.53
CA PRO A 196 22.79 9.69 5.39
C PRO A 196 23.69 10.61 6.22
N GLN A 197 24.03 11.78 5.68
CA GLN A 197 24.82 12.78 6.41
C GLN A 197 24.18 14.16 6.26
N LEU A 198 23.91 14.82 7.38
CA LEU A 198 23.37 16.18 7.41
C LEU A 198 24.40 17.10 8.07
N ASN A 199 25.46 17.44 7.34
CA ASN A 199 26.62 18.17 7.87
C ASN A 199 26.91 19.50 7.15
N SER A 200 26.17 19.84 6.08
CA SER A 200 26.27 21.14 5.36
C SER A 200 25.44 21.20 4.06
N SER A 201 25.07 20.07 3.46
CA SER A 201 24.33 20.02 2.19
C SER A 201 23.26 18.93 2.17
N ILE A 202 22.15 19.22 1.49
CA ILE A 202 21.00 18.31 1.29
C ILE A 202 21.37 17.14 0.37
N ASN A 203 22.40 17.27 -0.47
CA ASN A 203 22.76 16.26 -1.47
C ASN A 203 23.24 14.92 -0.87
N ARG A 204 23.47 14.88 0.45
CA ARG A 204 23.91 13.69 1.19
C ARG A 204 22.75 12.94 1.86
N ILE A 205 21.51 13.29 1.53
CA ILE A 205 20.29 12.56 1.91
C ILE A 205 19.38 12.43 0.69
N ASP A 206 18.52 11.41 0.68
CA ASP A 206 17.53 11.24 -0.38
C ASP A 206 16.15 11.72 0.07
N GLY A 207 15.90 11.78 1.38
CA GLY A 207 14.70 12.40 1.93
C GLY A 207 14.77 12.64 3.43
N TRP A 208 13.78 13.37 3.92
CA TRP A 208 13.65 13.74 5.33
C TRP A 208 12.18 13.99 5.69
N SER A 209 11.90 14.00 6.99
CA SER A 209 10.59 14.40 7.54
C SER A 209 10.73 14.93 8.96
N LEU A 210 9.83 15.84 9.35
CA LEU A 210 9.69 16.29 10.72
C LEU A 210 8.52 15.58 11.39
N PHE A 211 8.79 14.98 12.53
CA PHE A 211 7.79 14.40 13.41
C PHE A 211 7.53 15.39 14.54
N CYS A 212 6.57 16.28 14.31
CA CYS A 212 6.11 17.24 15.31
C CYS A 212 4.87 16.71 16.02
N PRO A 213 4.61 17.06 17.29
CA PRO A 213 3.45 16.55 18.04
C PRO A 213 2.09 16.72 17.34
N SER A 214 1.94 17.72 16.48
CA SER A 214 0.75 17.94 15.65
C SER A 214 0.53 16.91 14.54
N ASN A 215 1.56 16.14 14.19
CA ASN A 215 1.55 15.11 13.15
C ASN A 215 1.29 13.70 13.71
N LEU A 216 1.08 13.55 15.03
CA LEU A 216 0.71 12.28 15.61
C LEU A 216 -0.61 11.80 15.02
N THR A 217 -0.67 10.51 14.71
CA THR A 217 -1.92 9.84 14.32
C THR A 217 -2.86 9.71 15.52
N SER A 218 -4.07 9.21 15.28
CA SER A 218 -5.01 8.86 16.35
C SER A 218 -4.49 7.83 17.33
N ASP A 219 -3.50 7.02 16.92
CA ASP A 219 -2.92 5.95 17.73
C ASP A 219 -1.52 6.33 18.24
N ASP A 220 -1.32 7.63 18.47
CA ASP A 220 -0.14 8.23 19.12
C ASP A 220 1.20 7.84 18.49
N HIS A 221 1.26 7.65 17.17
CA HIS A 221 2.51 7.37 16.46
C HIS A 221 2.70 8.28 15.25
N TYR A 222 3.95 8.41 14.82
CA TYR A 222 4.32 9.09 13.59
C TYR A 222 4.42 8.08 12.45
N ASN A 223 3.92 8.48 11.27
CA ASN A 223 4.03 7.69 10.05
C ASN A 223 4.89 8.39 9.01
N TYR A 224 5.78 7.64 8.38
CA TYR A 224 6.49 8.06 7.19
C TYR A 224 6.48 6.95 6.15
N PHE A 225 6.34 7.34 4.89
CA PHE A 225 6.18 6.42 3.77
C PHE A 225 7.11 6.84 2.63
N ILE A 226 7.78 5.84 2.06
CA ILE A 226 8.56 5.94 0.84
C ILE A 226 7.87 5.05 -0.20
N ASP A 227 7.42 5.64 -1.29
CA ASP A 227 6.73 4.92 -2.37
C ASP A 227 7.64 3.92 -3.08
N ASN A 228 7.01 2.99 -3.80
CA ASN A 228 7.69 1.91 -4.50
C ASN A 228 8.48 2.37 -5.75
N GLN A 229 8.26 3.59 -6.26
CA GLN A 229 9.09 4.13 -7.34
C GLN A 229 10.43 4.62 -6.83
N ARG A 230 10.51 5.02 -5.56
CA ARG A 230 11.74 5.50 -4.94
C ARG A 230 12.62 4.38 -4.42
N THR A 231 12.04 3.24 -4.06
CA THR A 231 12.76 2.07 -3.56
C THR A 231 13.26 1.15 -4.68
N VAL A 232 12.72 1.29 -5.91
CA VAL A 232 13.10 0.44 -7.04
C VAL A 232 14.60 0.53 -7.33
N GLY A 233 15.24 -0.64 -7.50
CA GLY A 233 16.67 -0.74 -7.78
C GLY A 233 17.59 -0.55 -6.57
N HIS A 234 17.05 -0.24 -5.39
CA HIS A 234 17.81 -0.12 -4.15
C HIS A 234 17.75 -1.41 -3.33
N GLN A 235 18.84 -1.70 -2.61
CA GLN A 235 18.95 -2.91 -1.78
C GLN A 235 18.67 -2.62 -0.30
N SER A 236 18.97 -1.38 0.12
CA SER A 236 18.86 -0.99 1.52
C SER A 236 18.49 0.47 1.68
N VAL A 237 17.93 0.77 2.85
CA VAL A 237 17.69 2.13 3.33
C VAL A 237 18.41 2.27 4.66
N ILE A 238 19.24 3.30 4.78
CA ILE A 238 19.76 3.73 6.07
C ILE A 238 19.05 5.02 6.44
N PHE A 239 18.38 5.01 7.58
CA PHE A 239 17.69 6.18 8.10
C PHE A 239 18.19 6.55 9.48
N GLY A 240 18.10 7.83 9.81
CA GLY A 240 18.52 8.41 11.08
C GLY A 240 17.38 9.15 11.74
N LEU A 241 17.19 8.92 13.04
CA LEU A 241 16.30 9.70 13.88
C LEU A 241 17.12 10.58 14.82
N ARG A 242 16.67 11.81 15.05
CA ARG A 242 17.24 12.74 16.03
C ARG A 242 16.12 13.45 16.78
N GLU A 243 16.15 13.44 18.10
CA GLU A 243 15.26 14.28 18.91
C GLU A 243 15.60 15.76 18.74
N LEU A 244 14.57 16.61 18.61
CA LEU A 244 14.73 18.06 18.51
C LEU A 244 14.70 18.69 19.89
N ASN A 245 15.63 19.61 20.16
CA ASN A 245 15.60 20.38 21.40
C ASN A 245 14.44 21.39 21.41
N SER A 246 14.19 22.02 22.56
CA SER A 246 13.04 22.94 22.71
C SER A 246 13.08 24.14 21.75
N THR A 247 14.26 24.65 21.41
CA THR A 247 14.42 25.78 20.47
C THR A 247 14.18 25.33 19.03
N GLU A 248 14.77 24.19 18.64
CA GLU A 248 14.58 23.57 17.33
C GLU A 248 13.12 23.20 17.11
N LYS A 249 12.47 22.56 18.09
CA LYS A 249 11.04 22.23 18.04
C LYS A 249 10.19 23.48 17.82
N LYS A 250 10.40 24.57 18.57
CA LYS A 250 9.66 25.83 18.37
C LYS A 250 9.90 26.41 16.98
N LYS A 251 11.12 26.34 16.47
CA LYS A 251 11.46 26.86 15.14
C LYS A 251 10.84 26.03 14.01
N PHE A 252 10.92 24.71 14.12
CA PHE A 252 10.59 23.80 13.03
C PHE A 252 9.14 23.30 13.05
N CYS A 253 8.55 23.10 14.22
CA CYS A 253 7.17 22.63 14.33
C CYS A 253 6.13 23.74 14.31
N SER A 254 6.53 25.00 14.54
CA SER A 254 5.61 26.15 14.43
C SER A 254 5.59 26.78 13.05
N ASN A 255 6.56 26.46 12.18
CA ASN A 255 6.62 26.98 10.82
C ASN A 255 6.13 25.93 9.82
N LEU A 256 4.90 26.10 9.32
CA LEU A 256 4.23 25.16 8.40
C LEU A 256 4.84 25.13 6.98
N THR A 257 5.86 25.94 6.68
CA THR A 257 6.39 26.14 5.31
C THR A 257 7.88 25.80 5.16
N ILE A 258 8.37 24.84 5.93
CA ILE A 258 9.76 24.40 5.81
C ILE A 258 9.90 23.47 4.60
N ASN A 259 10.42 24.03 3.50
CA ASN A 259 10.68 23.30 2.26
C ASN A 259 12.10 22.70 2.20
N THR A 260 12.93 22.96 3.20
CA THR A 260 14.34 22.50 3.26
C THR A 260 14.63 21.80 4.57
N PRO A 261 15.39 20.70 4.57
CA PRO A 261 15.73 20.00 5.80
C PRO A 261 16.45 20.93 6.77
N PRO A 262 16.14 20.87 8.07
CA PRO A 262 16.82 21.67 9.06
C PRO A 262 18.27 21.16 9.18
N ILE A 263 19.25 21.97 8.76
CA ILE A 263 20.67 21.63 8.90
C ILE A 263 21.03 21.70 10.39
N LEU A 264 21.40 20.56 10.96
CA LEU A 264 21.64 20.37 12.40
C LEU A 264 22.91 19.56 12.57
N ASP A 265 24.01 20.25 12.87
CA ASP A 265 25.34 19.64 12.98
C ASP A 265 25.75 19.35 14.44
N GLN A 266 24.85 19.61 15.38
CA GLN A 266 25.10 19.46 16.81
C GLN A 266 24.44 18.18 17.35
N SER A 267 25.25 17.36 18.01
CA SER A 267 24.79 16.17 18.74
C SER A 267 23.76 16.54 19.80
N PHE A 268 22.73 15.72 19.97
CA PHE A 268 21.71 15.93 20.99
C PHE A 268 21.36 14.58 21.62
N ASN A 269 21.37 14.53 22.96
CA ASN A 269 21.02 13.31 23.68
C ASN A 269 19.49 13.15 23.70
N PHE A 270 19.04 11.96 23.37
CA PHE A 270 17.63 11.60 23.50
C PHE A 270 17.21 11.70 24.97
N THR A 271 16.09 12.36 25.23
CA THR A 271 15.54 12.48 26.58
C THR A 271 14.64 11.29 26.92
N LYS A 272 14.06 10.63 25.90
CA LYS A 272 13.22 9.45 26.02
C LYS A 272 13.53 8.42 24.93
N ASN A 273 13.28 7.17 25.26
CA ASN A 273 13.26 6.09 24.27
C ASN A 273 12.01 6.22 23.39
N TYR A 274 11.97 5.47 22.30
CA TYR A 274 10.83 5.38 21.39
C TYR A 274 10.68 3.94 20.91
N GLU A 275 9.52 3.61 20.38
CA GLU A 275 9.28 2.31 19.74
C GLU A 275 9.18 2.49 18.23
N LEU A 276 9.64 1.50 17.49
CA LEU A 276 9.72 1.54 16.04
C LEU A 276 9.19 0.25 15.43
N ARG A 277 8.38 0.39 14.39
CA ARG A 277 7.98 -0.70 13.50
C ARG A 277 8.16 -0.27 12.05
N MET A 278 8.62 -1.20 11.24
CA MET A 278 8.77 -0.98 9.80
C MET A 278 8.15 -2.15 9.06
N TYR A 279 7.59 -1.87 7.90
CA TYR A 279 7.09 -2.89 7.00
C TYR A 279 7.21 -2.43 5.56
N THR A 280 7.21 -3.41 4.68
CA THR A 280 7.06 -3.18 3.25
C THR A 280 5.64 -3.49 2.83
N SER A 281 5.18 -2.76 1.82
CA SER A 281 3.91 -3.02 1.17
C SER A 281 4.10 -3.03 -0.34
N GLY A 282 3.35 -3.85 -1.06
CA GLY A 282 3.43 -3.92 -2.52
C GLY A 282 2.06 -3.94 -3.14
N CYS A 283 1.96 -3.42 -4.36
CA CYS A 283 0.76 -3.55 -5.19
C CYS A 283 1.08 -4.50 -6.32
N TYR A 284 0.27 -5.54 -6.47
CA TYR A 284 0.49 -6.54 -7.50
C TYR A 284 -0.76 -6.82 -8.30
N TYR A 285 -0.55 -7.15 -9.56
CA TYR A 285 -1.57 -7.67 -10.44
C TYR A 285 -1.24 -9.09 -10.88
N LEU A 286 -2.27 -9.89 -11.15
CA LEU A 286 -2.11 -11.26 -11.62
C LEU A 286 -1.98 -11.26 -13.15
N ASP A 287 -0.87 -11.78 -13.67
CA ASP A 287 -0.65 -11.91 -15.10
C ASP A 287 -1.35 -13.14 -15.71
N LYS A 288 -1.28 -13.28 -17.03
CA LYS A 288 -1.89 -14.41 -17.78
C LYS A 288 -1.29 -15.78 -17.41
N ASN A 289 -0.11 -15.80 -16.81
CA ASN A 289 0.59 -17.01 -16.35
C ASN A 289 0.29 -17.32 -14.88
N ASN A 290 -0.58 -16.57 -14.22
CA ASN A 290 -0.90 -16.62 -12.79
C ASN A 290 0.29 -16.26 -11.88
N ASN A 291 1.15 -15.35 -12.32
CA ASN A 291 2.21 -14.77 -11.47
C ASN A 291 1.85 -13.35 -11.07
N TRP A 292 2.24 -12.97 -9.85
CA TRP A 292 2.12 -11.60 -9.37
C TRP A 292 3.20 -10.72 -9.99
N GLN A 293 2.78 -9.57 -10.53
CA GLN A 293 3.65 -8.57 -11.12
C GLN A 293 3.38 -7.21 -10.48
N SER A 294 4.39 -6.34 -10.39
CA SER A 294 4.26 -4.99 -9.83
C SER A 294 4.47 -3.87 -10.85
N ASP A 295 4.80 -4.20 -12.11
CA ASP A 295 5.11 -3.19 -13.11
C ASP A 295 3.90 -2.29 -13.40
N GLY A 296 4.14 -0.99 -13.51
CA GLY A 296 3.10 0.00 -13.73
C GLY A 296 2.16 0.26 -12.55
N LEU A 297 2.40 -0.37 -11.38
CA LEU A 297 1.61 -0.15 -10.17
C LEU A 297 2.31 0.80 -9.19
N LEU A 298 1.52 1.63 -8.52
CA LEU A 298 2.01 2.53 -7.46
C LEU A 298 1.32 2.21 -6.15
N VAL A 299 2.12 2.16 -5.08
CA VAL A 299 1.61 2.13 -3.71
C VAL A 299 1.29 3.55 -3.29
N GLY A 300 0.12 3.75 -2.69
CA GLY A 300 -0.35 5.05 -2.24
C GLY A 300 -0.07 5.35 -0.77
N PRO A 301 -0.09 6.64 -0.37
CA PRO A 301 0.22 7.09 0.97
C PRO A 301 -0.83 6.71 2.03
N LEU A 302 -2.04 6.30 1.64
CA LEU A 302 -3.07 5.81 2.58
C LEU A 302 -2.86 4.33 2.97
N THR A 303 -1.77 3.71 2.49
CA THR A 303 -1.35 2.37 2.89
C THR A 303 -0.92 2.35 4.35
N ASN A 304 -1.42 1.37 5.09
CA ASN A 304 -1.03 1.09 6.47
C ASN A 304 -0.98 -0.43 6.72
N HIS A 305 -0.81 -0.85 7.97
CA HIS A 305 -0.74 -2.27 8.32
C HIS A 305 -2.08 -3.02 8.21
N TYR A 306 -3.20 -2.33 7.96
CA TYR A 306 -4.53 -2.93 7.73
C TYR A 306 -4.95 -2.98 6.27
N LYS A 307 -4.37 -2.15 5.39
CA LYS A 307 -4.74 -2.08 3.97
C LYS A 307 -3.64 -1.49 3.09
N THR A 308 -3.65 -1.85 1.82
CA THR A 308 -2.81 -1.24 0.78
C THR A 308 -3.64 -0.37 -0.14
N GLN A 309 -3.19 0.86 -0.38
CA GLN A 309 -3.70 1.70 -1.46
C GLN A 309 -2.86 1.45 -2.70
N CYS A 310 -3.51 1.13 -3.82
CA CYS A 310 -2.87 0.84 -5.08
C CYS A 310 -3.43 1.72 -6.20
N PHE A 311 -2.58 2.08 -7.15
CA PHE A 311 -2.95 2.78 -8.37
C PHE A 311 -2.52 1.96 -9.59
N SER A 312 -3.44 1.75 -10.53
CA SER A 312 -3.21 1.01 -11.78
C SER A 312 -3.85 1.71 -12.97
N THR A 313 -3.37 1.46 -14.18
CA THR A 313 -3.94 1.93 -15.45
C THR A 313 -4.78 0.87 -16.17
N HIS A 314 -4.87 -0.34 -15.61
CA HIS A 314 -5.59 -1.48 -16.19
C HIS A 314 -6.46 -2.18 -15.15
N LEU A 315 -7.41 -3.01 -15.61
CA LEU A 315 -8.24 -3.86 -14.76
C LEU A 315 -7.79 -5.32 -14.88
N THR A 316 -7.67 -5.99 -13.74
CA THR A 316 -7.38 -7.43 -13.58
C THR A 316 -7.66 -7.80 -12.12
N THR A 317 -7.07 -8.87 -11.62
CA THR A 317 -7.02 -9.23 -10.21
C THR A 317 -5.79 -8.61 -9.56
N PHE A 318 -5.99 -7.91 -8.46
CA PHE A 318 -4.97 -7.24 -7.66
C PHE A 318 -4.85 -7.84 -6.26
N ALA A 319 -3.67 -7.72 -5.67
CA ALA A 319 -3.40 -8.11 -4.29
C ALA A 319 -2.37 -7.17 -3.65
N GLY A 320 -2.32 -7.17 -2.31
CA GLY A 320 -1.38 -6.36 -1.54
C GLY A 320 -0.26 -7.19 -0.92
N GLY A 321 1.00 -6.91 -1.23
CA GLY A 321 2.13 -7.47 -0.48
C GLY A 321 2.23 -6.89 0.91
N PHE A 322 2.58 -7.69 1.91
CA PHE A 322 2.87 -7.21 3.25
C PHE A 322 3.99 -8.00 3.92
N LEU A 323 5.01 -7.31 4.39
CA LEU A 323 6.05 -7.93 5.20
C LEU A 323 6.49 -6.96 6.29
N VAL A 324 6.25 -7.33 7.55
CA VAL A 324 6.83 -6.64 8.70
C VAL A 324 8.31 -6.98 8.79
N LEU A 325 9.14 -5.96 8.81
CA LEU A 325 10.59 -6.11 8.83
C LEU A 325 11.07 -6.40 10.25
N PRO A 326 12.20 -7.13 10.40
CA PRO A 326 12.82 -7.33 11.70
C PRO A 326 13.30 -5.99 12.28
N GLU A 327 13.71 -6.03 13.55
CA GLU A 327 14.35 -4.89 14.19
C GLU A 327 15.55 -4.40 13.34
N PRO A 328 15.66 -3.09 13.07
CA PRO A 328 16.81 -2.56 12.35
C PRO A 328 18.11 -2.80 13.11
N ILE A 329 19.19 -2.99 12.37
CA ILE A 329 20.52 -3.09 12.96
C ILE A 329 21.00 -1.67 13.22
N ASN A 330 21.32 -1.38 14.49
CA ASN A 330 21.96 -0.14 14.95
C ASN A 330 23.48 -0.23 14.76
#